data_AF-A0A3N9NGU1-F1
#
_entry.id   AF-A0A3N9NGU1-F1
#
_cell.length_a   1.000
_cell.length_b   1.000
_cell.length_c   1.000
_cell.angle_alpha   90.00
_cell.angle_beta   90.00
_cell.angle_gamma   90.00
#
_symmetry.space_group_name_H-M   'P 1'
#
loop_
_entity.id
_entity.type
_entity.pdbx_description
1 polymer ?
#
loop_
_entity_poly.entity_id
_entity_poly.type
_entity_poly.pdbx_seq_one_letter_code
_entity_poly.pdbx_strand_id
1 'polypeptide(L)'
;MTAKRSPLALLILLFIALFIPLLSFIPRSDDKQDAWAYVPERLPHTDHSSLMTEPLSSGQDVTKKCLECHEDAAGQVMQSAHWTWTSPPVLLPGRTQSLVLGKKNAVNNFCIGIQSNWPACTSCHAGYGWVDATFDFSISEN
;
A
#
# COMPACT_ATOMS: atom_id res chain seq x y z
N MET A 1 9.01 64.51 -52.18
CA MET A 1 8.34 64.61 -50.86
C MET A 1 9.01 63.61 -49.92
N THR A 2 9.92 64.09 -49.06
CA THR A 2 10.60 63.25 -48.07
C THR A 2 9.64 63.01 -46.90
N ALA A 3 9.20 61.77 -46.72
CA ALA A 3 8.38 61.39 -45.59
C ALA A 3 9.16 61.67 -44.28
N LYS A 4 8.76 62.69 -43.51
CA LYS A 4 9.29 62.94 -42.16
C LYS A 4 8.94 61.72 -41.30
N ARG A 5 9.92 60.85 -41.04
CA ARG A 5 9.76 59.73 -40.10
C ARG A 5 9.50 60.32 -38.72
N SER A 6 8.32 60.06 -38.16
CA SER A 6 7.97 60.52 -36.82
C SER A 6 8.88 59.84 -35.79
N PRO A 7 9.60 60.58 -34.93
CA PRO A 7 10.48 59.99 -33.91
C PRO A 7 9.68 59.10 -32.94
N LEU A 8 8.39 59.38 -32.77
CA LEU A 8 7.47 58.59 -31.95
C LEU A 8 7.28 57.17 -32.51
N ALA A 9 7.21 57.02 -33.84
CA ALA A 9 7.06 55.70 -34.47
C ALA A 9 8.32 54.83 -34.28
N LEU A 10 9.51 55.46 -34.28
CA LEU A 10 10.77 54.75 -34.03
C LEU A 10 10.88 54.30 -32.57
N LEU A 11 10.45 55.14 -31.63
CA LEU A 11 10.41 54.80 -30.20
C LEU A 11 9.45 53.65 -29.90
N ILE A 12 8.26 53.64 -30.54
CA ILE A 12 7.30 52.55 -30.41
C ILE A 12 7.89 51.24 -30.94
N LEU A 13 8.53 51.26 -32.12
CA LEU A 13 9.17 50.07 -32.69
C LEU A 13 10.31 49.53 -31.81
N LEU A 14 11.12 50.41 -31.22
CA LEU A 14 12.17 50.03 -30.28
C LEU A 14 11.60 49.44 -28.98
N PHE A 15 10.51 50.02 -28.47
CA PHE A 15 9.84 49.51 -27.27
C PHE A 15 9.24 48.12 -27.52
N ILE A 16 8.57 47.93 -28.66
CA ILE A 16 8.04 46.63 -29.11
C ILE A 16 9.18 45.61 -29.25
N ALA A 17 10.27 45.99 -29.91
CA ALA A 17 11.43 45.11 -30.11
C ALA A 17 12.13 44.73 -28.80
N LEU A 18 12.06 45.58 -27.76
CA LEU A 18 12.66 45.31 -26.45
C LEU A 18 11.71 44.50 -25.53
N PHE A 19 10.44 44.88 -25.48
CA PHE A 19 9.48 44.33 -24.51
C PHE A 19 8.78 43.06 -24.98
N ILE A 20 8.56 42.86 -26.28
CA ILE A 20 7.93 41.61 -26.77
C ILE A 20 8.80 40.37 -26.49
N PRO A 21 10.12 40.38 -26.74
CA PRO A 21 10.97 39.26 -26.34
C PRO A 21 10.95 39.07 -24.83
N LEU A 22 11.04 40.16 -24.06
CA LEU A 22 10.99 40.11 -22.60
C LEU A 22 9.71 39.43 -22.11
N LEU A 23 8.54 39.81 -22.63
CA LEU A 23 7.24 39.19 -22.32
C LEU A 23 7.14 37.72 -22.75
N SER A 24 7.85 37.33 -23.80
CA SER A 24 7.89 35.94 -24.30
C SER A 24 8.78 35.04 -23.44
N PHE A 25 9.78 35.62 -22.76
CA PHE A 25 10.66 34.94 -21.81
C PHE A 25 10.23 35.06 -20.34
N ILE A 26 9.12 35.76 -20.05
CA ILE A 26 8.49 35.66 -18.73
C ILE A 26 7.97 34.22 -18.62
N PRO A 27 8.47 33.42 -17.66
CA PRO A 27 7.89 32.11 -17.41
C PRO A 27 6.42 32.33 -17.06
N ARG A 28 5.53 31.91 -17.96
CA ARG A 28 4.13 31.67 -17.57
C ARG A 28 4.23 30.69 -16.41
N SER A 29 3.53 30.98 -15.31
CA SER A 29 3.39 30.01 -14.24
C SER A 29 2.74 28.79 -14.86
N ASP A 30 3.59 27.84 -15.27
CA ASP A 30 3.18 26.60 -15.88
C ASP A 30 2.22 25.98 -14.88
N ASP A 31 1.06 25.57 -15.40
CA ASP A 31 -0.04 24.97 -14.67
C ASP A 31 0.57 23.91 -13.75
N LYS A 32 0.70 24.25 -12.46
CA LYS A 32 1.22 23.32 -11.46
C LYS A 32 0.12 22.29 -11.33
N GLN A 33 0.18 21.25 -12.14
CA GLN A 33 -0.71 20.12 -12.06
C GLN A 33 -0.75 19.70 -10.60
N ASP A 34 -1.90 19.90 -9.98
CA ASP A 34 -2.08 19.56 -8.60
C ASP A 34 -2.04 18.05 -8.50
N ALA A 35 -0.96 17.52 -7.90
CA ALA A 35 -0.82 16.08 -7.70
C ALA A 35 -2.00 15.51 -6.91
N TRP A 36 -2.66 16.33 -6.08
CA TRP A 36 -3.86 15.94 -5.34
C TRP A 36 -5.09 15.73 -6.22
N ALA A 37 -5.13 16.30 -7.42
CA ALA A 37 -6.24 16.09 -8.35
C ALA A 37 -6.37 14.64 -8.86
N TYR A 38 -5.30 13.84 -8.70
CA TYR A 38 -5.26 12.43 -9.10
C TYR A 38 -5.26 11.45 -7.93
N VAL A 39 -5.28 11.95 -6.70
CA VAL A 39 -5.40 11.11 -5.51
C VAL A 39 -6.89 10.79 -5.34
N PRO A 40 -7.30 9.50 -5.36
CA PRO A 40 -8.69 9.16 -5.13
C PRO A 40 -9.14 9.67 -3.76
N GLU A 41 -10.29 10.36 -3.71
CA GLU A 41 -10.93 10.67 -2.44
C GLU A 41 -11.26 9.36 -1.73
N ARG A 42 -10.64 9.14 -0.56
CA ARG A 42 -10.94 7.98 0.28
C ARG A 42 -12.10 8.35 1.18
N LEU A 43 -13.10 7.47 1.24
CA LEU A 43 -14.15 7.57 2.26
C LEU A 43 -13.49 7.69 3.65
N PRO A 44 -14.02 8.55 4.52
CA PRO A 44 -13.51 8.64 5.88
C PRO A 44 -13.63 7.27 6.56
N HIS A 45 -12.63 6.95 7.37
CA HIS A 45 -12.62 5.72 8.15
C HIS A 45 -13.82 5.69 9.11
N THR A 46 -14.54 4.58 9.17
CA THR A 46 -15.64 4.37 10.12
C THR A 46 -15.08 4.35 11.54
N ASP A 47 -15.60 5.19 12.44
CA ASP A 47 -15.26 5.08 13.86
C ASP A 47 -15.93 3.83 14.46
N HIS A 48 -15.12 2.94 15.02
CA HIS A 48 -15.59 1.68 15.62
C HIS A 48 -15.89 1.82 17.13
N SER A 49 -15.62 2.98 17.75
CA SER A 49 -15.77 3.18 19.19
C SER A 49 -17.17 2.86 19.72
N SER A 50 -18.21 3.18 18.94
CA SER A 50 -19.62 2.89 19.26
C SER A 50 -20.08 1.49 18.85
N LEU A 51 -19.26 0.77 18.07
CA LEU A 51 -19.56 -0.59 17.59
C LEU A 51 -18.94 -1.66 18.52
N MET A 52 -17.95 -1.28 19.33
CA MET A 52 -17.18 -2.16 20.22
C MET A 52 -17.51 -1.90 21.70
N THR A 53 -18.78 -2.01 22.09
CA THR A 53 -19.24 -1.66 23.44
C THR A 53 -19.15 -2.79 24.47
N GLU A 54 -19.19 -4.03 24.00
CA GLU A 54 -19.19 -5.20 24.87
C GLU A 54 -17.78 -5.53 25.38
N PRO A 55 -17.64 -6.10 26.59
CA PRO A 55 -16.35 -6.59 27.07
C PRO A 55 -15.79 -7.71 26.17
N LEU A 56 -14.54 -7.55 25.71
CA LEU A 56 -13.83 -8.52 24.88
C LEU A 56 -12.67 -9.12 25.68
N SER A 57 -12.69 -10.43 25.89
CA SER A 57 -11.78 -11.11 26.82
C SER A 57 -10.56 -11.75 26.16
N SER A 58 -10.61 -11.93 24.84
CA SER A 58 -9.57 -12.56 24.03
C SER A 58 -9.44 -11.89 22.66
N GLY A 59 -8.32 -12.13 21.98
CA GLY A 59 -8.13 -11.68 20.60
C GLY A 59 -9.19 -12.24 19.65
N GLN A 60 -9.58 -13.51 19.82
CA GLN A 60 -10.62 -14.13 19.02
C GLN A 60 -12.02 -13.55 19.28
N ASP A 61 -12.31 -13.06 20.50
CA ASP A 61 -13.57 -12.34 20.75
C ASP A 61 -13.62 -11.03 19.94
N VAL A 62 -12.49 -10.33 19.84
CA VAL A 62 -12.36 -9.14 18.99
C VAL A 62 -12.56 -9.53 17.51
N THR A 63 -11.88 -10.58 17.04
CA THR A 63 -12.02 -11.04 15.65
C THR A 63 -13.48 -11.38 15.31
N LYS A 64 -14.19 -12.11 16.18
CA LYS A 64 -15.62 -12.41 15.99
C LYS A 64 -16.46 -11.16 15.81
N LYS A 65 -16.18 -10.09 16.56
CA LYS A 65 -16.85 -8.79 16.38
C LYS A 65 -16.53 -8.13 15.06
N CYS A 66 -15.27 -8.20 14.60
CA CYS A 66 -14.91 -7.70 13.27
C CYS A 66 -15.62 -8.49 12.15
N LEU A 67 -15.76 -9.81 12.30
CA LEU A 67 -16.38 -10.70 11.33
C LEU A 67 -17.88 -10.44 11.12
N GLU A 68 -18.56 -9.79 12.07
CA GLU A 68 -19.97 -9.35 11.90
C GLU A 68 -20.14 -8.41 10.68
N CYS A 69 -19.07 -7.73 10.23
CA CYS A 69 -19.10 -6.84 9.06
C CYS A 69 -17.96 -7.07 8.05
N HIS A 70 -16.90 -7.79 8.41
CA HIS A 70 -15.67 -7.90 7.61
C HIS A 70 -15.28 -9.35 7.26
N GLU A 71 -16.26 -10.20 6.95
CA GLU A 71 -16.02 -11.59 6.50
C GLU A 71 -15.11 -11.66 5.26
N ASP A 72 -15.36 -10.82 4.25
CA ASP A 72 -14.54 -10.77 3.03
C ASP A 72 -13.08 -10.41 3.32
N ALA A 73 -12.86 -9.48 4.25
CA ALA A 73 -11.51 -9.05 4.62
C ALA A 73 -10.76 -10.17 5.33
N ALA A 74 -11.43 -10.93 6.21
CA ALA A 74 -10.85 -12.13 6.81
C ALA A 74 -10.47 -13.15 5.72
N GLY A 75 -11.38 -13.41 4.78
CA GLY A 75 -11.11 -14.29 3.63
C GLY A 75 -9.89 -13.85 2.81
N GLN A 76 -9.72 -12.55 2.57
CA GLN A 76 -8.55 -11.98 1.88
C GLN A 76 -7.25 -12.16 2.66
N VAL A 77 -7.26 -11.89 3.97
CA VAL A 77 -6.10 -12.08 4.85
C VAL A 77 -5.70 -13.55 4.91
N MET A 78 -6.68 -14.45 5.04
CA MET A 78 -6.45 -15.90 5.12
C MET A 78 -5.86 -16.50 3.84
N GLN A 79 -6.06 -15.85 2.69
CA GLN A 79 -5.43 -16.24 1.43
C GLN A 79 -4.00 -15.71 1.28
N SER A 80 -3.53 -14.85 2.20
CA SER A 80 -2.22 -14.22 2.11
C SER A 80 -1.09 -15.05 2.71
N ALA A 81 0.15 -14.67 2.39
CA ALA A 81 1.33 -15.26 3.00
C ALA A 81 1.45 -14.94 4.51
N HIS A 82 0.79 -13.88 5.01
CA HIS A 82 0.81 -13.55 6.44
C HIS A 82 0.03 -14.58 7.27
N TRP A 83 -1.04 -15.13 6.72
CA TRP A 83 -1.82 -16.20 7.34
C TRP A 83 -1.22 -17.58 7.09
N THR A 84 -1.02 -17.94 5.82
CA THR A 84 -0.63 -19.32 5.46
C THR A 84 0.83 -19.62 5.81
N TRP A 85 1.69 -18.59 5.88
CA TRP A 85 3.15 -18.69 5.95
C TRP A 85 3.75 -19.57 4.84
N THR A 86 3.07 -19.62 3.70
CA THR A 86 3.48 -20.35 2.51
C THR A 86 3.61 -19.43 1.30
N SER A 87 4.46 -19.82 0.36
CA SER A 87 4.49 -19.24 -0.99
C SER A 87 3.61 -20.06 -1.94
N PRO A 88 3.26 -19.51 -3.12
CA PRO A 88 2.92 -20.36 -4.26
C PRO A 88 4.02 -21.39 -4.55
N PRO A 89 3.73 -22.52 -5.22
CA PRO A 89 4.74 -23.48 -5.61
C PRO A 89 5.84 -22.84 -6.47
N VAL A 90 7.10 -23.07 -6.13
CA VAL A 90 8.27 -22.55 -6.85
C VAL A 90 9.12 -23.70 -7.35
N LEU A 91 9.53 -23.64 -8.62
CA LEU A 91 10.53 -24.56 -9.19
C LEU A 91 11.93 -24.00 -8.93
N LEU A 92 12.75 -24.72 -8.16
CA LEU A 92 14.12 -24.32 -7.91
C LEU A 92 15.08 -24.92 -8.95
N PRO A 93 16.20 -24.23 -9.26
CA PRO A 93 17.24 -24.79 -10.12
C PRO A 93 17.70 -26.18 -9.64
N GLY A 94 17.81 -27.12 -10.57
CA GLY A 94 18.23 -28.50 -10.28
C GLY A 94 17.14 -29.40 -9.68
N ARG A 95 15.90 -28.92 -9.54
CA ARG A 95 14.75 -29.76 -9.17
C ARG A 95 13.84 -30.01 -10.37
N THR A 96 13.25 -31.21 -10.40
CA THR A 96 12.25 -31.61 -11.39
C THR A 96 10.82 -31.33 -10.93
N GLN A 97 10.63 -30.98 -9.65
CA GLN A 97 9.33 -30.72 -9.04
C GLN A 97 9.35 -29.40 -8.28
N SER A 98 8.24 -28.66 -8.37
CA SER A 98 8.01 -27.46 -7.57
C SER A 98 7.82 -27.80 -6.11
N LEU A 99 8.15 -26.85 -5.23
CA LEU A 99 7.96 -26.96 -3.79
C LEU A 99 7.33 -25.70 -3.22
N VAL A 100 6.60 -25.86 -2.13
CA VAL A 100 5.98 -24.75 -1.38
C VAL A 100 6.97 -24.24 -0.35
N LEU A 101 7.46 -23.01 -0.52
CA LEU A 101 8.33 -22.33 0.46
C LEU A 101 7.48 -21.53 1.46
N GLY A 102 8.13 -20.65 2.22
CA GLY A 102 7.53 -19.80 3.25
C GLY A 102 7.95 -20.22 4.66
N LYS A 103 7.69 -19.38 5.67
CA LYS A 103 8.14 -19.60 7.06
C LYS A 103 7.68 -20.95 7.64
N LYS A 104 6.57 -21.50 7.14
CA LYS A 104 6.06 -22.84 7.54
C LYS A 104 6.99 -23.99 7.11
N ASN A 105 7.68 -23.84 5.98
CA ASN A 105 8.47 -24.91 5.33
C ASN A 105 9.96 -24.58 5.19
N ALA A 106 10.35 -23.33 5.42
CA ALA A 106 11.73 -22.88 5.23
C ALA A 106 12.64 -23.28 6.39
N VAL A 107 13.89 -23.61 6.05
CA VAL A 107 14.98 -23.80 7.00
C VAL A 107 15.96 -22.65 6.87
N ASN A 108 16.44 -22.11 8.00
CA ASN A 108 17.46 -21.07 8.03
C ASN A 108 18.57 -21.40 9.04
N ASN A 109 19.53 -20.48 9.19
CA ASN A 109 20.67 -20.60 10.11
C ASN A 109 20.50 -19.79 11.42
N PHE A 110 19.26 -19.39 11.76
CA PHE A 110 18.90 -18.77 13.03
C PHE A 110 18.26 -19.82 13.94
N CYS A 111 16.93 -19.76 14.13
CA CYS A 111 16.18 -20.74 14.91
C CYS A 111 15.88 -22.04 14.14
N ILE A 112 16.56 -22.28 13.02
CA ILE A 112 16.42 -23.43 12.10
C ILE A 112 15.07 -23.49 11.40
N GLY A 113 13.96 -23.60 12.12
CA GLY A 113 12.63 -23.70 11.56
C GLY A 113 11.54 -23.69 12.62
N ILE A 114 10.29 -23.58 12.18
CA ILE A 114 9.13 -23.50 13.06
C ILE A 114 8.77 -24.84 13.71
N GLN A 115 9.05 -25.95 13.02
CA GLN A 115 8.71 -27.29 13.48
C GLN A 115 9.33 -27.53 14.86
N SER A 116 8.54 -28.08 15.78
CA SER A 116 8.83 -28.25 17.22
C SER A 116 9.06 -26.97 18.06
N ASN A 117 8.95 -25.76 17.49
CA ASN A 117 9.17 -24.47 18.18
C ASN A 117 8.02 -23.48 17.98
N TRP A 118 6.80 -23.98 17.75
CA TRP A 118 5.67 -23.17 17.27
C TRP A 118 5.37 -21.95 18.15
N PRO A 119 5.13 -22.05 19.48
CA PRO A 119 4.64 -20.91 20.26
C PRO A 119 5.59 -19.69 20.24
N ALA A 120 6.90 -19.93 20.26
CA ALA A 120 7.87 -18.84 20.13
C ALA A 120 7.83 -18.21 18.74
N CYS A 121 7.74 -19.03 17.70
CA CYS A 121 7.76 -18.57 16.31
C CYS A 121 6.48 -17.85 15.89
N THR A 122 5.32 -18.36 16.33
CA THR A 122 3.94 -17.94 15.97
C THR A 122 3.44 -16.77 16.81
N SER A 123 4.22 -16.31 17.79
CA SER A 123 4.03 -14.98 18.39
C SER A 123 4.01 -13.85 17.35
N CYS A 124 4.65 -14.06 16.19
CA CYS A 124 4.62 -13.13 15.04
C CYS A 124 3.64 -13.55 13.93
N HIS A 125 2.81 -14.57 14.14
CA HIS A 125 1.80 -14.97 13.17
C HIS A 125 0.62 -14.01 13.22
N ALA A 126 -0.03 -13.79 12.07
CA ALA A 126 -1.22 -12.93 11.98
C ALA A 126 -2.48 -13.73 12.37
N GLY A 127 -2.44 -14.35 13.54
CA GLY A 127 -3.49 -15.20 14.09
C GLY A 127 -3.18 -15.65 15.52
N TYR A 128 -4.10 -16.37 16.12
CA TYR A 128 -4.17 -16.75 17.51
C TYR A 128 -4.28 -18.27 17.62
N GLY A 129 -3.58 -18.85 18.60
CA GLY A 129 -3.71 -20.29 18.91
C GLY A 129 -2.89 -21.23 18.03
N TRP A 130 -2.00 -20.74 17.16
CA TRP A 130 -1.05 -21.60 16.44
C TRP A 130 0.06 -22.10 17.37
N VAL A 131 -0.21 -23.17 18.10
CA VAL A 131 0.70 -23.74 19.12
C VAL A 131 1.38 -25.03 18.68
N ASP A 132 0.89 -25.68 17.63
CA ASP A 132 1.48 -26.90 17.06
C ASP A 132 1.10 -27.12 15.58
N ALA A 133 1.38 -28.31 15.06
CA ALA A 133 1.13 -28.68 13.66
C ALA A 133 -0.36 -28.85 13.31
N THR A 134 -1.25 -28.86 14.30
CA THR A 134 -2.70 -29.11 14.15
C THR A 134 -3.53 -27.83 14.00
N PHE A 135 -2.88 -26.66 13.91
CA PHE A 135 -3.57 -25.39 13.69
C PHE A 135 -4.46 -25.43 12.44
N ASP A 136 -5.73 -25.05 12.63
CA ASP A 136 -6.73 -25.02 11.57
C ASP A 136 -6.74 -23.64 10.89
N PHE A 137 -6.17 -23.60 9.69
CA PHE A 137 -6.08 -22.39 8.85
C PHE A 137 -7.43 -22.00 8.21
N SER A 138 -8.51 -22.75 8.46
CA SER A 138 -9.86 -22.45 7.95
C SER A 138 -10.74 -21.68 8.94
N ILE A 139 -10.31 -21.57 10.20
CA ILE A 139 -11.04 -20.82 11.25
C ILE A 139 -10.66 -19.35 11.16
N SER A 140 -11.60 -18.48 10.79
CA SER A 140 -11.36 -17.05 10.58
C SER A 140 -11.33 -16.24 11.87
N GLU A 141 -11.82 -16.79 12.98
CA GLU A 141 -11.73 -16.20 14.31
C GLU A 141 -10.33 -16.26 14.91
N ASN A 142 -9.52 -17.21 14.42
CA ASN A 142 -8.14 -17.38 14.85
C ASN A 142 -7.27 -16.29 14.24
#